data_AF-X1MI26-F1
#
_entry.id   AF-X1MI26-F1
#
_cell.length_a   1.000
_cell.length_b   1.000
_cell.length_c   1.000
_cell.angle_alpha   90.00
_cell.angle_beta   90.00
_cell.angle_gamma   90.00
#
_symmetry.space_group_name_H-M   'P 1'
#
loop_
_entity.id
_entity.type
_entity.pdbx_description
1 polymer ?
#
loop_
_entity_poly.entity_id
_entity_poly.type
_entity_poly.pdbx_seq_one_letter_code
_entity_poly.pdbx_strand_id
1 'polypeptide(L)'
;MIEFGCLPTIIGSMPHTDPSEACALVSRHLKDIPAWPQLPKRSFKENMYAQFSEGFPGVVLKGDSIYIDRSQDLDKPLEKLYAAYLENDVDKYPISPDYAAG
;
A
#
# COMPACT_ATOMS: atom_id res chain seq x y z
N MET A 1 -13.85 33.66 -15.17
CA MET A 1 -14.16 33.62 -13.72
C MET A 1 -13.69 32.25 -13.24
N ILE A 2 -12.84 32.17 -12.22
CA ILE A 2 -12.33 30.88 -11.73
C ILE A 2 -13.39 30.28 -10.81
N GLU A 3 -13.72 29.01 -11.00
CA GLU A 3 -14.61 28.24 -10.13
C GLU A 3 -13.78 27.18 -9.39
N PHE A 4 -13.89 27.15 -8.06
CA PHE A 4 -13.14 26.20 -7.23
C PHE A 4 -14.02 24.99 -6.91
N GLY A 5 -13.54 23.79 -7.25
CA GLY A 5 -14.32 22.54 -7.12
C GLY A 5 -14.54 22.03 -5.69
N CYS A 6 -13.65 22.34 -4.75
CA CYS A 6 -13.78 22.09 -3.30
C CYS A 6 -14.41 20.72 -2.87
N LEU A 7 -14.19 19.66 -3.64
CA LEU A 7 -14.78 18.33 -3.39
C LEU A 7 -14.07 17.63 -2.23
N PRO A 8 -14.81 16.91 -1.35
CA PRO A 8 -14.24 16.25 -0.18
C PRO A 8 -13.52 14.94 -0.54
N THR A 9 -12.45 14.65 0.20
CA THR A 9 -11.75 13.35 0.21
C THR A 9 -11.08 13.10 1.56
N ILE A 10 -10.37 11.99 1.71
CA ILE A 10 -9.57 11.64 2.90
C ILE A 10 -8.11 11.43 2.53
N ILE A 11 -7.23 11.42 3.53
CA ILE A 11 -5.79 11.15 3.35
C ILE A 11 -5.53 9.68 2.98
N GLY A 12 -6.31 8.73 3.51
CA GLY A 12 -6.23 7.31 3.17
C GLY A 12 -6.42 6.39 4.37
N SER A 13 -5.57 6.52 5.40
CA SER A 13 -5.61 5.62 6.56
C SER A 13 -6.90 5.74 7.37
N MET A 14 -7.49 4.60 7.75
CA MET A 14 -8.69 4.52 8.57
C MET A 14 -8.50 3.62 9.80
N PRO A 15 -9.20 3.91 10.93
CA PRO A 15 -9.01 3.16 12.18
C PRO A 15 -9.77 1.83 12.23
N HIS A 16 -10.34 1.38 11.11
CA HIS A 16 -11.21 0.22 11.06
C HIS A 16 -10.39 -1.07 11.00
N THR A 17 -10.96 -2.15 11.52
CA THR A 17 -10.38 -3.50 11.44
C THR A 17 -11.10 -4.41 10.45
N ASP A 18 -12.36 -4.09 10.12
CA ASP A 18 -13.11 -4.73 9.05
C ASP A 18 -12.96 -3.90 7.75
N PRO A 19 -12.35 -4.47 6.69
CA PRO A 19 -12.22 -3.76 5.42
C PRO A 19 -13.55 -3.43 4.76
N SER A 20 -14.54 -4.33 4.82
CA SER A 20 -15.83 -4.12 4.15
C SER A 20 -16.56 -2.90 4.72
N GLU A 21 -16.47 -2.70 6.04
CA GLU A 21 -17.00 -1.51 6.70
C GLU A 21 -16.30 -0.23 6.22
N ALA A 22 -14.97 -0.25 6.15
CA ALA A 22 -14.18 0.89 5.69
C ALA A 22 -14.49 1.27 4.23
N CYS A 23 -14.49 0.29 3.32
CA CYS A 23 -14.85 0.51 1.91
C CYS A 23 -16.26 1.07 1.79
N ALA A 24 -17.23 0.52 2.54
CA ALA A 24 -18.62 0.97 2.51
C ALA A 24 -18.75 2.44 2.93
N LEU A 25 -18.00 2.89 3.94
CA LEU A 25 -17.98 4.30 4.37
C LEU A 25 -17.38 5.21 3.29
N VAL A 26 -16.26 4.81 2.67
CA VAL A 26 -15.67 5.55 1.55
C VAL A 26 -16.67 5.68 0.41
N SER A 27 -17.23 4.57 -0.08
CA SER A 27 -18.18 4.60 -1.21
C SER A 27 -19.46 5.37 -0.88
N ARG A 28 -19.89 5.38 0.39
CA ARG A 28 -21.07 6.13 0.84
C ARG A 28 -20.83 7.64 0.86
N HIS A 29 -19.68 8.09 1.35
CA HIS A 29 -19.42 9.48 1.70
C HIS A 29 -18.54 10.23 0.70
N LEU A 30 -17.62 9.56 0.02
CA LEU A 30 -16.63 10.16 -0.90
C LEU A 30 -16.94 9.77 -2.35
N LYS A 31 -18.05 10.30 -2.88
CA LYS A 31 -18.58 9.88 -4.19
C LYS A 31 -17.76 10.42 -5.36
N ASP A 32 -17.23 11.63 -5.22
CA ASP A 32 -16.51 12.30 -6.29
C ASP A 32 -15.02 11.97 -6.30
N ILE A 33 -14.42 11.84 -5.11
CA ILE A 33 -12.99 11.56 -4.93
C ILE A 33 -12.83 10.48 -3.84
N PRO A 34 -13.20 9.21 -4.13
CA PRO A 34 -12.99 8.10 -3.20
C PRO A 34 -11.49 7.84 -3.02
N ALA A 35 -11.11 7.41 -1.82
CA ALA A 35 -9.75 6.97 -1.53
C ALA A 35 -9.77 5.50 -1.14
N TRP A 36 -8.75 4.75 -1.57
CA TRP A 36 -8.55 3.38 -1.11
C TRP A 36 -8.11 3.38 0.37
N PRO A 37 -8.93 2.86 1.31
CA PRO A 37 -8.61 2.95 2.73
C PRO A 37 -7.48 1.98 3.11
N GLN A 38 -6.43 2.52 3.74
CA GLN A 38 -5.40 1.70 4.38
C GLN A 38 -5.79 1.40 5.82
N LEU A 39 -5.68 0.14 6.27
CA LEU A 39 -6.17 -0.29 7.59
C LEU A 39 -5.03 -0.74 8.52
N PRO A 40 -4.10 0.15 8.92
CA PRO A 40 -2.95 -0.22 9.74
C PRO A 40 -3.32 -0.77 11.13
N LYS A 41 -4.56 -0.53 11.61
CA LYS A 41 -5.09 -1.16 12.84
C LYS A 41 -5.54 -2.61 12.64
N ARG A 42 -5.94 -3.00 11.42
CA ARG A 42 -6.23 -4.39 11.06
C ARG A 42 -4.94 -5.20 11.01
N SER A 43 -3.92 -4.67 10.35
CA SER A 43 -2.66 -5.36 10.12
C SER A 43 -1.53 -4.35 9.89
N PHE A 44 -0.36 -4.60 10.50
CA PHE A 44 0.84 -3.81 10.23
C PHE A 44 1.27 -3.89 8.75
N LYS A 45 0.86 -4.92 8.01
CA LYS A 45 1.06 -5.03 6.55
C LYS A 45 0.43 -3.87 5.77
N GLU A 46 -0.62 -3.26 6.30
CA GLU A 46 -1.29 -2.10 5.70
C GLU A 46 -0.73 -0.75 6.19
N ASN A 47 0.31 -0.78 7.03
CA ASN A 47 1.12 0.41 7.24
C ASN A 47 1.72 0.84 5.91
N MET A 48 1.74 2.15 5.63
CA MET A 48 2.23 2.70 4.36
C MET A 48 3.59 2.12 3.93
N TYR A 49 4.54 2.00 4.86
CA TYR A 49 5.87 1.46 4.52
C TYR A 49 5.80 -0.03 4.23
N ALA A 50 5.07 -0.80 5.03
CA ALA A 50 4.94 -2.24 4.83
C ALA A 50 4.20 -2.56 3.52
N GLN A 51 3.07 -1.90 3.27
CA GLN A 51 2.21 -2.11 2.11
C GLN A 51 2.96 -1.95 0.79
N PHE A 52 3.62 -0.81 0.59
CA PHE A 52 4.32 -0.53 -0.67
C PHE A 52 5.69 -1.20 -0.77
N SER A 53 6.15 -1.85 0.29
CA SER A 53 7.42 -2.58 0.30
C SER A 53 7.28 -4.08 0.01
N GLU A 54 6.04 -4.56 -0.19
CA GLU A 54 5.81 -5.98 -0.47
C GLU A 54 6.59 -6.42 -1.71
N GLY A 55 7.37 -7.49 -1.56
CA GLY A 55 8.20 -8.03 -2.64
C GLY A 55 9.51 -7.29 -2.89
N PHE A 56 9.79 -6.17 -2.20
CA PHE A 56 11.09 -5.49 -2.35
C PHE A 56 12.22 -6.33 -1.70
N PRO A 57 13.36 -6.52 -2.38
CA PRO A 57 14.47 -7.32 -1.87
C PRO A 57 14.96 -6.90 -0.48
N GLY A 58 15.04 -7.88 0.43
CA GLY A 58 15.58 -7.68 1.77
C GLY A 58 14.61 -7.03 2.77
N VAL A 59 13.38 -6.69 2.37
CA VAL A 59 12.37 -6.21 3.34
C VAL A 59 12.04 -7.31 4.33
N VAL A 60 12.11 -6.95 5.61
CA VAL A 60 11.69 -7.80 6.73
C VAL A 60 10.70 -7.04 7.59
N LEU A 61 9.54 -7.66 7.84
CA LEU A 61 8.58 -7.24 8.84
C LEU A 61 8.79 -8.05 10.12
N LYS A 62 8.96 -7.37 11.26
CA LYS A 62 9.15 -8.00 12.57
C LYS A 62 8.30 -7.29 13.62
N GLY A 63 7.15 -7.88 13.95
CA GLY A 63 6.13 -7.19 14.76
C GLY A 63 5.67 -5.93 14.04
N ASP A 64 5.69 -4.80 14.75
CA ASP A 64 5.31 -3.48 14.22
C ASP A 64 6.52 -2.69 13.69
N SER A 65 7.49 -3.38 13.11
CA SER A 65 8.72 -2.78 12.57
C SER A 65 9.04 -3.33 11.19
N ILE A 66 9.59 -2.45 10.36
CA ILE A 66 10.08 -2.76 9.01
C ILE A 66 11.55 -2.35 8.91
N TYR A 67 12.38 -3.19 8.29
CA TYR A 67 13.77 -2.88 7.99
C TYR A 67 14.26 -3.65 6.76
N ILE A 68 15.42 -3.26 6.23
CA ILE A 68 16.11 -3.99 5.18
C ILE A 68 17.20 -4.86 5.82
N ASP A 69 17.08 -6.17 5.67
CA ASP A 69 18.12 -7.11 6.06
C ASP A 69 19.20 -7.19 4.98
N ARG A 70 20.31 -6.49 5.24
CA ARG A 70 21.48 -6.41 4.37
C ARG A 70 22.48 -7.55 4.58
N SER A 71 22.20 -8.49 5.48
CA SER A 71 23.05 -9.67 5.66
C SER A 71 22.85 -10.71 4.55
N GLN A 72 21.76 -10.58 3.80
CA GLN A 72 21.41 -11.40 2.64
C GLN A 72 22.13 -10.91 1.38
N ASP A 73 22.35 -11.80 0.42
CA ASP A 73 22.76 -11.41 -0.94
C ASP A 73 21.55 -10.79 -1.67
N LEU A 74 21.60 -9.48 -1.86
CA LEU A 74 20.54 -8.70 -2.51
C LEU A 74 20.84 -8.43 -3.99
N ASP A 75 22.02 -8.77 -4.51
CA ASP A 75 22.47 -8.35 -5.85
C ASP A 75 21.54 -8.92 -6.93
N LYS A 76 21.33 -10.25 -6.93
CA LYS A 76 20.45 -10.90 -7.92
C LYS A 76 18.98 -10.49 -7.78
N PRO A 77 18.37 -10.46 -6.58
CA PRO A 77 17.01 -9.94 -6.42
C PRO A 77 16.84 -8.50 -6.88
N LEU A 78 17.80 -7.60 -6.57
CA LEU A 78 17.75 -6.20 -7.01
C LEU A 78 17.91 -6.10 -8.53
N GLU A 79 18.83 -6.85 -9.14
CA GLU A 79 18.97 -6.92 -10.60
C GLU A 79 17.64 -7.32 -11.26
N LYS A 80 16.94 -8.33 -10.72
CA LYS A 80 15.62 -8.75 -11.20
C LYS A 80 14.54 -7.68 -11.05
N LEU A 81 14.58 -6.90 -9.97
CA LEU A 81 13.67 -5.77 -9.75
C LEU A 81 13.93 -4.66 -10.76
N TYR A 82 15.21 -4.28 -10.96
CA TYR A 82 15.58 -3.25 -11.93
C TYR A 82 15.27 -3.65 -13.36
N ALA A 83 15.53 -4.90 -13.75
CA ALA A 83 15.15 -5.41 -15.07
C ALA A 83 13.64 -5.30 -15.30
N ALA A 84 12.82 -5.73 -14.33
CA ALA A 84 11.37 -5.61 -14.43
C ALA A 84 10.90 -4.15 -14.54
N TYR A 85 11.51 -3.24 -13.79
CA TYR A 85 11.24 -1.80 -13.90
C TYR A 85 11.56 -1.26 -15.30
N LEU A 86 12.72 -1.62 -15.87
CA LEU A 86 13.12 -1.21 -17.22
C LEU A 86 12.19 -1.76 -18.30
N GLU A 87 11.66 -2.96 -18.09
CA GLU A 87 10.70 -3.62 -18.97
C GLU A 87 9.25 -3.15 -18.74
N ASN A 88 8.99 -2.30 -17.73
CA ASN A 88 7.65 -1.93 -17.26
C ASN A 88 6.78 -3.13 -16.83
N ASP A 89 7.41 -4.21 -16.37
CA ASP A 89 6.76 -5.42 -15.87
C ASP A 89 6.37 -5.25 -14.38
N VAL A 90 5.33 -4.43 -14.15
CA VAL A 90 4.82 -4.13 -12.81
C VAL A 90 4.08 -5.33 -12.19
N ASP A 91 3.53 -6.21 -13.01
CA ASP A 91 2.75 -7.37 -12.57
C ASP A 91 3.58 -8.39 -11.79
N LYS A 92 4.91 -8.31 -11.90
CA LYS A 92 5.87 -9.14 -11.16
C LYS A 92 5.99 -8.79 -9.68
N TYR A 93 5.60 -7.57 -9.28
CA TYR A 93 5.67 -7.08 -7.90
C TYR A 93 4.32 -6.46 -7.48
N PRO A 94 3.23 -7.25 -7.45
CA PRO A 94 1.93 -6.76 -7.05
C PRO A 94 1.87 -6.58 -5.53
N ILE A 95 0.99 -5.69 -5.07
CA ILE A 95 0.57 -5.66 -3.67
C ILE A 95 -0.56 -6.70 -3.53
N SER A 96 -0.37 -7.67 -2.65
CA SER A 96 -1.31 -8.75 -2.42
C SER A 96 -2.47 -8.31 -1.51
N PRO A 97 -3.64 -8.97 -1.59
CA PRO A 97 -4.79 -8.65 -0.74
C PRO A 97 -4.49 -8.66 0.78
N ASP A 98 -3.48 -9.41 1.21
CA ASP A 98 -3.02 -9.45 2.60
C ASP A 98 -2.45 -8.11 3.09
N TYR A 99 -1.79 -7.37 2.19
CA TYR A 99 -1.25 -6.03 2.40
C TYR A 99 -2.23 -4.94 1.95
N ALA A 100 -3.35 -5.31 1.35
CA ALA A 100 -4.21 -4.43 0.55
C ALA A 100 -5.70 -4.75 0.74
N ALA A 101 -6.15 -4.92 1.98
CA ALA A 101 -7.47 -5.49 2.25
C ALA A 101 -8.63 -4.49 2.13
N GLY A 102 -8.36 -3.19 2.32
CA GLY A 102 -9.34 -2.11 2.18
C GLY A 102 -9.72 -1.77 0.75
#